data_AF-A0A2E6HFA8-F1
#
_entry.id   AF-A0A2E6HFA8-F1
#
_cell.length_a   1.000
_cell.length_b   1.000
_cell.length_c   1.000
_cell.angle_alpha   90.00
_cell.angle_beta   90.00
_cell.angle_gamma   90.00
#
_symmetry.space_group_name_H-M   'P 1'
#
loop_
_entity.id
_entity.type
_entity.pdbx_description
1 polymer ?
#
loop_
_entity_poly.entity_id
_entity_poly.type
_entity_poly.pdbx_seq_one_letter_code
_entity_poly.pdbx_strand_id
1 'polypeptide(L)'
;MSDIHPTAIIHSGASIGDDCNIGPYCVIGENVSIQEGNRLHSHVVIDGYTEIGVGNEFFPFAAIGLKTQDLKWGGGTTWTRIGDRNTFRENVTVHSGTGDGEITL
;
A
#
# COMPACT_ATOMS: atom_id res chain seq x y z
N MET A 1 -8.34 -7.29 16.26
CA MET A 1 -8.90 -5.94 15.98
C MET A 1 -7.73 -5.00 15.74
N SER A 2 -7.76 -4.25 14.64
CA SER A 2 -6.64 -3.42 14.21
C SER A 2 -6.50 -2.14 15.05
N ASP A 3 -5.25 -1.71 15.26
CA ASP A 3 -4.89 -0.49 15.96
C ASP A 3 -4.54 0.60 14.93
N ILE A 4 -5.44 1.55 14.75
CA ILE A 4 -5.35 2.58 13.72
C ILE A 4 -5.26 3.94 14.41
N HIS A 5 -4.14 4.63 14.17
CA HIS A 5 -3.95 5.95 14.74
C HIS A 5 -5.03 6.92 14.22
N PRO A 6 -5.63 7.77 15.08
CA PRO A 6 -6.73 8.67 14.68
C PRO A 6 -6.42 9.66 13.56
N THR A 7 -5.13 9.90 13.26
CA THR A 7 -4.69 10.79 12.18
C THR A 7 -4.35 10.06 10.88
N ALA A 8 -4.46 8.72 10.84
CA ALA A 8 -4.38 7.99 9.59
C ALA A 8 -5.60 8.31 8.73
N ILE A 9 -5.38 8.56 7.44
CA ILE A 9 -6.44 8.81 6.47
C ILE A 9 -6.63 7.53 5.66
N ILE A 10 -7.76 6.86 5.87
CA ILE A 10 -8.10 5.61 5.21
C ILE A 10 -9.35 5.86 4.39
N HIS A 11 -9.28 5.66 3.08
CA HIS A 11 -10.44 5.77 2.21
C HIS A 11 -11.48 4.71 2.60
N SER A 12 -12.78 5.04 2.49
CA SER A 12 -13.86 4.11 2.86
C SER A 12 -13.94 2.85 1.99
N GLY A 13 -13.28 2.85 0.83
CA GLY A 13 -13.15 1.70 -0.06
C GLY A 13 -12.01 0.74 0.30
N ALA A 14 -11.05 1.18 1.12
CA ALA A 14 -9.94 0.35 1.52
C ALA A 14 -10.40 -0.79 2.43
N SER A 15 -9.79 -1.96 2.27
CA SER A 15 -10.02 -3.12 3.13
C SER A 15 -8.79 -3.35 4.01
N ILE A 16 -8.99 -3.34 5.33
CA ILE A 16 -7.94 -3.56 6.32
C ILE A 16 -8.28 -4.83 7.11
N GLY A 17 -7.39 -5.82 7.03
CA GLY A 17 -7.50 -7.06 7.77
C GLY A 17 -7.28 -6.86 9.27
N ASP A 18 -7.51 -7.94 10.03
CA ASP A 18 -7.36 -7.93 11.48
C ASP A 18 -5.90 -7.72 11.91
N ASP A 19 -5.75 -7.27 13.16
CA ASP A 19 -4.47 -7.13 13.86
C ASP A 19 -3.41 -6.30 13.12
N CYS A 20 -3.85 -5.41 12.23
CA CYS A 20 -2.98 -4.43 11.60
C CYS A 20 -2.68 -3.27 12.56
N ASN A 21 -1.47 -2.72 12.48
CA ASN A 21 -1.07 -1.51 13.17
C ASN A 21 -0.80 -0.41 12.14
N ILE A 22 -1.60 0.65 12.13
CA ILE A 22 -1.49 1.77 11.19
C ILE A 22 -1.10 3.03 11.97
N GLY A 23 0.12 3.49 11.75
CA GLY A 23 0.72 4.63 12.42
C GLY A 23 0.12 5.99 12.02
N PRO A 24 0.55 7.07 12.69
CA PRO A 24 0.03 8.40 12.45
C PRO A 24 0.36 8.89 11.03
N TYR A 25 -0.59 9.61 10.43
CA TYR A 25 -0.44 10.25 9.13
C TYR A 25 -0.15 9.29 7.96
N CYS A 26 -0.46 8.01 8.12
CA CYS A 26 -0.55 7.10 6.98
C CYS A 26 -1.71 7.52 6.07
N VAL A 27 -1.55 7.29 4.77
CA VAL A 27 -2.60 7.51 3.78
C VAL A 27 -2.82 6.21 3.03
N ILE A 28 -4.07 5.72 3.04
CA ILE A 28 -4.46 4.47 2.38
C ILE A 28 -5.58 4.77 1.37
N GLY A 29 -5.28 4.51 0.09
CA GLY A 29 -6.15 4.80 -1.05
C GLY A 29 -7.36 3.86 -1.19
N GLU A 30 -8.27 4.22 -2.09
CA GLU A 30 -9.57 3.57 -2.27
C GLU A 30 -9.49 2.08 -2.61
N ASN A 31 -8.57 1.68 -3.49
CA ASN A 31 -8.49 0.32 -4.04
C ASN A 31 -7.41 -0.52 -3.36
N VAL A 32 -7.05 -0.17 -2.12
CA VAL A 32 -6.04 -0.86 -1.34
C VAL A 32 -6.68 -1.96 -0.49
N SER A 33 -6.13 -3.16 -0.57
CA SER A 33 -6.44 -4.26 0.34
C SER A 33 -5.19 -4.67 1.12
N ILE A 34 -5.30 -4.70 2.44
CA ILE A 34 -4.23 -5.09 3.35
C ILE A 34 -4.72 -6.29 4.16
N GLN A 35 -4.04 -7.43 4.05
CA GLN A 35 -4.37 -8.61 4.85
C GLN A 35 -3.96 -8.43 6.32
N GLU A 36 -4.11 -9.46 7.15
CA GLU A 36 -3.88 -9.38 8.59
C GLU A 36 -2.43 -9.13 9.02
N GLY A 37 -2.24 -8.61 10.24
CA GLY A 37 -0.96 -8.54 10.92
C GLY A 37 0.07 -7.55 10.33
N ASN A 38 -0.34 -6.69 9.40
CA ASN A 38 0.57 -5.72 8.77
C ASN A 38 0.88 -4.54 9.70
N ARG A 39 2.09 -4.01 9.59
CA ARG A 39 2.55 -2.86 10.36
C ARG A 39 3.00 -1.72 9.46
N LEU A 40 2.27 -0.62 9.51
CA LEU A 40 2.61 0.61 8.82
C LEU A 40 3.06 1.63 9.88
N HIS A 41 4.32 2.04 9.82
CA HIS A 41 4.83 3.14 10.64
C HIS A 41 4.28 4.48 10.13
N SER A 42 4.62 5.59 10.79
CA SER A 42 4.09 6.90 10.41
C SER A 42 4.39 7.30 8.97
N HIS A 43 3.49 8.05 8.32
CA HIS A 43 3.72 8.63 7.00
C HIS A 43 3.96 7.60 5.87
N VAL A 44 3.46 6.38 6.00
CA VAL A 44 3.41 5.43 4.88
C VAL A 44 2.25 5.81 3.97
N VAL A 45 2.49 5.80 2.66
CA VAL A 45 1.46 5.99 1.63
C VAL A 45 1.30 4.69 0.87
N ILE A 46 0.10 4.13 0.87
CA ILE A 46 -0.28 3.00 0.02
C ILE A 46 -1.49 3.44 -0.81
N ASP A 47 -1.37 3.39 -2.13
CA ASP A 47 -2.41 3.87 -3.04
C ASP A 47 -2.48 3.00 -4.31
N GLY A 48 -3.35 3.36 -5.25
CA GLY A 48 -3.60 2.60 -6.46
C GLY A 48 -4.35 1.30 -6.21
N TYR A 49 -4.32 0.40 -7.20
CA TYR A 49 -4.85 -0.96 -7.06
C TYR A 49 -3.77 -1.84 -6.46
N THR A 50 -3.77 -1.89 -5.12
CA THR A 50 -2.69 -2.49 -4.35
C THR A 50 -3.21 -3.57 -3.42
N GLU A 51 -2.62 -4.76 -3.51
CA GLU A 51 -2.88 -5.89 -2.64
C GLU A 51 -1.64 -6.15 -1.78
N ILE A 52 -1.80 -6.11 -0.46
CA ILE A 52 -0.73 -6.38 0.50
C ILE A 52 -1.05 -7.67 1.25
N GLY A 53 -0.16 -8.66 1.16
CA GLY A 53 -0.24 -9.94 1.87
C GLY A 53 -0.08 -9.81 3.38
N VAL A 54 0.21 -10.91 4.07
CA VAL A 54 0.16 -11.01 5.53
C VAL A 54 1.46 -10.57 6.19
N GLY A 55 1.35 -9.81 7.27
CA GLY A 55 2.47 -9.60 8.21
C GLY A 55 3.66 -8.83 7.65
N ASN A 56 3.45 -7.89 6.73
CA ASN A 56 4.52 -7.01 6.23
C ASN A 56 4.77 -5.83 7.18
N GLU A 57 5.96 -5.24 7.09
CA GLU A 57 6.33 -4.02 7.82
C GLU A 57 6.81 -2.92 6.87
N PHE A 58 6.17 -1.75 6.94
CA PHE A 58 6.46 -0.58 6.11
C PHE A 58 6.94 0.59 6.98
N PHE A 59 8.17 1.01 6.76
CA PHE A 59 8.83 2.08 7.51
C PHE A 59 8.46 3.47 6.95
N PRO A 60 8.73 4.55 7.71
CA PRO A 60 8.26 5.89 7.35
C PRO A 60 8.63 6.35 5.95
N PHE A 61 7.70 7.06 5.31
CA PHE A 61 7.84 7.62 3.96
C PHE A 61 7.97 6.59 2.84
N ALA A 62 7.68 5.32 3.11
CA ALA A 62 7.47 4.35 2.04
C ALA A 62 6.22 4.73 1.22
N ALA A 63 6.35 4.67 -0.10
CA ALA A 63 5.31 4.99 -1.07
C ALA A 63 5.06 3.76 -1.96
N ILE A 64 3.93 3.08 -1.76
CA ILE A 64 3.63 1.77 -2.33
C ILE A 64 2.41 1.84 -3.24
N GLY A 65 2.52 1.30 -4.45
CA GLY A 65 1.39 1.14 -5.37
C GLY A 65 1.08 2.35 -6.25
N LEU A 66 1.89 3.41 -6.16
CA LEU A 66 1.67 4.62 -6.97
C LEU A 66 1.90 4.35 -8.46
N LYS A 67 1.29 5.16 -9.30
CA LYS A 67 1.43 5.11 -10.77
C LYS A 67 2.91 5.03 -11.21
N THR A 68 3.19 4.22 -12.24
CA THR A 68 4.49 4.11 -12.90
C THR A 68 5.06 5.46 -13.37
N GLN A 69 6.38 5.52 -13.45
CA GLN A 69 7.12 6.65 -14.03
C GLN A 69 7.35 6.51 -15.55
N ASP A 70 6.91 5.40 -16.16
CA ASP A 70 7.08 5.16 -17.60
C ASP A 70 6.21 6.12 -18.43
N LEU A 71 6.84 6.81 -19.39
CA LEU A 71 6.18 7.70 -20.34
C LEU A 71 5.20 6.97 -21.27
N LYS A 72 5.30 5.64 -21.39
CA LYS A 72 4.39 4.81 -22.18
C LYS A 72 3.05 4.56 -21.48
N TRP A 73 2.90 4.96 -20.22
CA TRP A 73 1.62 4.79 -19.51
C TRP A 73 0.49 5.49 -20.27
N GLY A 74 -0.50 4.71 -20.70
CA GLY A 74 -1.59 5.16 -21.55
C GLY A 74 -2.97 5.18 -20.89
N GLY A 75 -3.05 4.90 -19.58
CA GLY A 75 -4.30 4.65 -18.87
C GLY A 75 -4.54 3.17 -18.59
N GLY A 76 -5.75 2.83 -18.14
CA GLY A 76 -6.10 1.48 -17.67
C GLY A 76 -5.85 1.30 -16.17
N THR A 77 -6.05 0.06 -15.71
CA THR A 77 -5.91 -0.34 -14.32
C THR A 77 -4.63 -1.14 -14.14
N THR A 78 -3.63 -0.55 -13.50
CA THR A 78 -2.35 -1.17 -13.17
C THR A 78 -2.30 -1.58 -11.71
N TRP A 79 -1.59 -2.67 -11.40
CA TRP A 79 -1.62 -3.30 -10.08
C TRP A 79 -0.25 -3.36 -9.41
N THR A 80 -0.27 -3.42 -8.08
CA THR A 80 0.85 -3.83 -7.25
C THR A 80 0.38 -4.93 -6.30
N ARG A 81 1.11 -6.04 -6.24
CA ARG A 81 0.87 -7.12 -5.28
C ARG A 81 2.12 -7.34 -4.46
N ILE A 82 2.02 -7.17 -3.15
CA ILE A 82 3.09 -7.49 -2.21
C ILE A 82 2.72 -8.80 -1.51
N GLY A 83 3.66 -9.73 -1.46
CA GLY A 83 3.48 -11.01 -0.75
C GLY A 83 3.47 -10.85 0.78
N ASP A 84 3.87 -11.91 1.48
CA ASP A 84 3.86 -11.95 2.94
C ASP A 84 5.23 -11.66 3.55
N ARG A 85 5.23 -11.14 4.78
CA ARG A 85 6.42 -11.06 5.67
C ARG A 85 7.61 -10.34 5.06
N ASN A 86 7.34 -9.31 4.27
CA ASN A 86 8.36 -8.42 3.71
C ASN A 86 8.62 -7.22 4.64
N THR A 87 9.80 -6.64 4.50
CA THR A 87 10.17 -5.40 5.18
C THR A 87 10.57 -4.34 4.17
N PHE A 88 9.81 -3.25 4.11
CA PHE A 88 10.10 -2.09 3.28
C PHE A 88 10.64 -0.97 4.17
N ARG A 89 11.90 -0.60 3.95
CA ARG A 89 12.57 0.45 4.72
C ARG A 89 12.13 1.85 4.27
N GLU A 90 12.64 2.85 4.97
CA GLU A 90 12.29 4.25 4.80
C GLU A 90 12.52 4.72 3.36
N ASN A 91 11.63 5.56 2.85
CA ASN A 91 11.69 6.14 1.51
C ASN A 91 11.68 5.14 0.33
N VAL A 92 11.31 3.87 0.57
CA VAL A 92 11.13 2.91 -0.52
C VAL A 92 9.94 3.34 -1.38
N THR A 93 10.16 3.35 -2.70
CA THR A 93 9.12 3.60 -3.70
C THR A 93 8.85 2.33 -4.51
N VAL A 94 7.62 1.84 -4.48
CA VAL A 94 7.14 0.74 -5.33
C VAL A 94 6.03 1.29 -6.20
N HIS A 95 6.18 1.16 -7.51
CA HIS A 95 5.19 1.60 -8.48
C HIS A 95 4.40 0.43 -9.07
N SER A 96 3.17 0.69 -9.49
CA SER A 96 2.35 -0.26 -10.26
C SER A 96 2.98 -0.59 -11.61
N GLY A 97 2.46 -1.62 -12.28
CA GLY A 97 2.76 -1.89 -13.70
C GLY A 97 2.47 -0.71 -14.63
N THR A 98 2.79 -0.86 -15.92
CA THR A 98 2.68 0.22 -16.91
C THR A 98 1.46 0.07 -17.81
N GLY A 99 1.20 -1.14 -18.30
CA GLY A 99 0.06 -1.48 -19.15
C GLY A 99 -1.19 -1.86 -18.36
N ASP A 100 -2.36 -1.75 -19.01
CA ASP A 100 -3.63 -2.19 -18.43
C ASP A 100 -3.55 -3.67 -18.00
N GLY A 101 -3.91 -3.94 -16.74
CA GLY A 101 -3.82 -5.25 -16.12
C GLY A 101 -2.42 -5.70 -15.71
N GLU A 102 -1.36 -4.94 -16.00
CA GLU A 102 0.00 -5.30 -15.59
C GLU A 102 0.21 -5.15 -14.08
N ILE A 103 1.09 -5.98 -13.54
CA ILE A 103 1.28 -6.17 -12.11
C ILE A 103 2.76 -6.10 -11.75
N THR A 104 3.08 -5.29 -10.74
CA THR A 104 4.35 -5.39 -9.99
C THR A 104 4.16 -6.40 -8.86
N LEU A 105 5.06 -7.40 -8.76
CA LEU A 105 5.06 -8.46 -7.74
C LEU A 105 6.21 -8.31 -6.74
#